data_AF-A0ABC8XLD7-F1
#
_entry.id   AF-A0ABC8XLD7-F1
#
_cell.length_a   1.000
_cell.length_b   1.000
_cell.length_c   1.000
_cell.angle_alpha   90.00
_cell.angle_beta   90.00
_cell.angle_gamma   90.00
#
_symmetry.space_group_name_H-M   'P 1'
#
loop_
_entity.id
_entity.type
_entity.pdbx_description
1 polymer ?
#
loop_
_entity_poly.entity_id
_entity_poly.type
_entity_poly.pdbx_seq_one_letter_code
_entity_poly.pdbx_strand_id
1 'polypeptide(L)'
;MSSSKKEVADEKELAPCMNNGDAAAEEDDANTGGGGGEVVEEDEEGEREFAAAMAQLAPEGVRALHARVDAEWGPVLQSACQTAAARALWCRAVRDPAAAVLAGERYLRGLHEKMRRDERAGAREVHGVMIAVRTLWFDARIEAAVDRLGGDPQVVILGAGMDARAYRLNCLKECMVFELDFPELLEMKSDLLHEAMSSANHQKLTLMAKSLIRVPANIHDGDWVTKLQSCGYVPERNTIWVLEGIIYYLHHADAMQVLETIAASRSSASTVLLADFMNKNATSLSPTMYHFYHDSPDLLLPSIGFSKVTLSQIGDPQAHFGLLSHPENLFDKLRRLPRSVEKNPEDGTPCCRLYFVEASASPDDQIMCPLDHYLE
;
A
#
# COMPACT_ATOMS: atom_id res chain seq x y z
N MET A 1 -17.72 -44.91 23.67
CA MET A 1 -18.07 -44.55 22.29
C MET A 1 -18.81 -43.22 22.33
N SER A 2 -18.08 -42.11 22.20
CA SER A 2 -18.68 -40.80 21.93
C SER A 2 -17.80 -40.18 20.84
N SER A 3 -18.38 -40.10 19.65
CA SER A 3 -17.75 -39.60 18.44
C SER A 3 -18.07 -38.11 18.34
N SER A 4 -17.17 -37.24 18.82
CA SER A 4 -17.29 -35.81 18.58
C SER A 4 -16.75 -35.49 17.19
N LYS A 5 -17.66 -35.18 16.27
CA LYS A 5 -17.36 -34.58 14.98
C LYS A 5 -16.68 -33.23 15.21
N LYS A 6 -15.47 -33.05 14.68
CA LYS A 6 -14.86 -31.75 14.47
C LYS A 6 -15.64 -31.04 13.37
N GLU A 7 -16.32 -29.95 13.71
CA GLU A 7 -16.73 -28.95 12.72
C GLU A 7 -15.48 -28.22 12.25
N VAL A 8 -15.20 -28.35 10.96
CA VAL A 8 -14.22 -27.55 10.24
C VAL A 8 -14.91 -26.21 9.98
N ALA A 9 -14.42 -25.14 10.60
CA ALA A 9 -14.88 -23.79 10.29
C ALA A 9 -14.29 -23.40 8.93
N ASP A 10 -15.17 -23.05 7.99
CA ASP A 10 -14.79 -22.42 6.71
C ASP A 10 -14.04 -21.11 6.99
N GLU A 11 -12.75 -21.09 6.67
CA GLU A 11 -11.96 -19.86 6.59
C GLU A 11 -12.47 -19.05 5.39
N LYS A 12 -13.28 -18.03 5.67
CA LYS A 12 -13.56 -16.98 4.67
C LYS A 12 -12.27 -16.25 4.35
N GLU A 13 -11.72 -16.55 3.19
CA GLU A 13 -10.53 -15.94 2.62
C GLU A 13 -10.72 -14.41 2.50
N LEU A 14 -9.79 -13.67 3.09
CA LEU A 14 -9.86 -12.20 3.23
C LEU A 14 -9.82 -11.51 1.85
N ALA A 15 -10.86 -10.73 1.55
CA ALA A 15 -10.90 -9.87 0.39
C ALA A 15 -9.86 -8.74 0.53
N PRO A 16 -9.01 -8.48 -0.48
CA PRO A 16 -8.16 -7.31 -0.46
C PRO A 16 -9.04 -6.06 -0.49
N CYS A 17 -8.57 -5.04 0.23
CA CYS A 17 -9.19 -3.73 0.35
C CYS A 17 -9.90 -3.27 -0.94
N MET A 18 -11.22 -3.09 -0.82
CA MET A 18 -12.12 -2.36 -1.72
C MET A 18 -12.65 -3.02 -3.00
N ASN A 19 -12.30 -4.28 -3.33
CA ASN A 19 -13.00 -4.99 -4.40
C ASN A 19 -14.24 -5.73 -3.86
N ASN A 20 -15.27 -4.97 -3.46
CA ASN A 20 -16.60 -5.54 -3.26
C ASN A 20 -17.32 -5.57 -4.62
N GLY A 21 -17.12 -6.67 -5.33
CA GLY A 21 -17.77 -6.97 -6.60
C GLY A 21 -18.48 -8.32 -6.60
N ASP A 22 -19.11 -8.74 -5.49
CA ASP A 22 -20.11 -9.81 -5.55
C ASP A 22 -21.42 -9.22 -6.06
N ALA A 23 -21.48 -8.95 -7.37
CA ALA A 23 -22.74 -8.79 -8.08
C ALA A 23 -23.05 -10.12 -8.76
N ALA A 24 -24.17 -10.73 -8.39
CA ALA A 24 -24.71 -11.90 -9.07
C ALA A 24 -24.92 -11.55 -10.55
N ALA A 25 -24.17 -12.19 -11.44
CA ALA A 25 -24.45 -12.17 -12.87
C ALA A 25 -25.67 -13.08 -13.11
N GLU A 26 -26.80 -12.47 -13.49
CA GLU A 26 -27.87 -13.19 -14.17
C GLU A 26 -27.38 -13.58 -15.57
N GLU A 27 -27.50 -14.87 -15.90
CA GLU A 27 -27.22 -15.40 -17.23
C GLU A 27 -28.23 -14.82 -18.23
N ASP A 28 -27.76 -13.96 -19.13
CA ASP A 28 -28.47 -13.68 -20.39
C ASP A 28 -27.59 -14.11 -21.55
N ASP A 29 -28.02 -15.21 -22.17
CA ASP A 29 -27.36 -15.92 -23.24
C ASP A 29 -27.83 -15.34 -24.58
N ALA A 30 -27.03 -14.49 -25.24
CA ALA A 30 -27.20 -14.19 -26.67
C ALA A 30 -25.99 -13.53 -27.36
N ASN A 31 -25.30 -14.38 -28.11
CA ASN A 31 -24.80 -14.17 -29.48
C ASN A 31 -23.46 -13.43 -29.72
N THR A 32 -22.55 -14.24 -30.27
CA THR A 32 -21.19 -14.01 -30.75
C THR A 32 -21.06 -13.01 -31.91
N GLY A 33 -19.96 -12.25 -31.91
CA GLY A 33 -19.47 -11.56 -33.11
C GLY A 33 -18.12 -10.86 -32.95
N GLY A 34 -17.01 -11.60 -33.17
CA GLY A 34 -15.74 -11.04 -33.67
C GLY A 34 -14.82 -10.31 -32.69
N GLY A 35 -14.06 -11.06 -31.88
CA GLY A 35 -12.98 -10.50 -31.04
C GLY A 35 -11.96 -11.53 -30.52
N GLY A 36 -11.82 -12.68 -31.20
CA GLY A 36 -11.10 -13.83 -30.65
C GLY A 36 -9.56 -13.80 -30.76
N GLY A 37 -8.97 -12.78 -31.37
CA GLY A 37 -7.50 -12.68 -31.52
C GLY A 37 -6.82 -12.00 -30.34
N GLU A 38 -7.31 -10.81 -29.98
CA GLU A 38 -6.72 -9.93 -28.97
C GLU A 38 -6.87 -10.51 -27.55
N VAL A 39 -8.05 -11.10 -27.25
CA VAL A 39 -8.34 -11.73 -25.95
C VAL A 39 -7.49 -12.98 -25.70
N VAL A 40 -7.14 -13.73 -26.75
CA VAL A 40 -6.31 -14.94 -26.62
C VAL A 40 -4.84 -14.56 -26.42
N GLU A 41 -4.35 -13.52 -27.09
CA GLU A 41 -2.98 -13.04 -26.92
C GLU A 41 -2.74 -12.41 -25.54
N GLU A 42 -3.71 -11.64 -25.02
CA GLU A 42 -3.65 -11.06 -23.66
C GLU A 42 -3.67 -12.15 -22.58
N ASP A 43 -4.49 -13.20 -22.75
CA ASP A 43 -4.56 -14.33 -21.81
C ASP A 43 -3.23 -15.11 -21.77
N GLU A 44 -2.63 -15.39 -22.93
CA GLU A 44 -1.32 -16.03 -22.98
C GLU A 44 -0.21 -15.18 -22.38
N GLU A 45 -0.30 -13.85 -22.45
CA GLU A 45 0.69 -12.94 -21.90
C GLU A 45 0.59 -12.83 -20.37
N GLY A 46 -0.62 -12.74 -19.82
CA GLY A 46 -0.85 -12.79 -18.37
C GLY A 46 -0.34 -14.09 -17.74
N GLU A 47 -0.54 -15.23 -18.40
CA GLU A 47 0.00 -16.52 -17.94
C GLU A 47 1.54 -16.58 -18.00
N ARG A 48 2.17 -15.95 -18.99
CA ARG A 48 3.64 -15.82 -19.05
C ARG A 48 4.18 -14.98 -17.89
N GLU A 49 3.51 -13.88 -17.55
CA GLU A 49 3.89 -13.01 -16.43
C GLU A 49 3.74 -13.73 -15.09
N PHE A 50 2.63 -14.42 -14.88
CA PHE A 50 2.41 -15.25 -13.71
C PHE A 50 3.48 -16.35 -13.59
N ALA A 51 3.79 -17.05 -14.68
CA ALA A 51 4.84 -18.06 -14.69
C ALA A 51 6.22 -17.47 -14.36
N ALA A 52 6.53 -16.26 -14.87
CA ALA A 52 7.77 -15.56 -14.56
C ALA A 52 7.85 -15.14 -13.08
N ALA A 53 6.75 -14.68 -12.48
CA ALA A 53 6.68 -14.39 -11.06
C ALA A 53 6.89 -15.66 -10.22
N MET A 54 6.21 -16.75 -10.57
CA MET A 54 6.36 -18.05 -9.89
C MET A 54 7.76 -18.63 -10.00
N ALA A 55 8.46 -18.43 -11.12
CA ALA A 55 9.85 -18.88 -11.29
C ALA A 55 10.79 -18.24 -10.26
N GLN A 56 10.49 -17.05 -9.75
CA GLN A 56 11.27 -16.41 -8.70
C GLN A 56 11.17 -17.12 -7.34
N LEU A 57 10.19 -18.01 -7.15
CA LEU A 57 10.05 -18.82 -5.94
C LEU A 57 10.74 -20.19 -6.04
N ALA A 58 11.46 -20.45 -7.14
CA ALA A 58 12.21 -21.69 -7.34
C ALA A 58 13.26 -22.02 -6.24
N PRO A 59 13.88 -21.06 -5.52
CA PRO A 59 14.81 -21.39 -4.43
C PRO A 59 14.08 -22.08 -3.27
N GLU A 60 14.64 -23.18 -2.76
CA GLU A 60 14.04 -23.94 -1.67
C GLU A 60 13.94 -23.12 -0.37
N GLY A 61 14.96 -22.30 -0.08
CA GLY A 61 14.95 -21.39 1.07
C GLY A 61 13.80 -20.38 1.03
N VAL A 62 13.52 -19.79 -0.15
CA VAL A 62 12.38 -18.87 -0.32
C VAL A 62 11.05 -19.58 -0.02
N ARG A 63 10.84 -20.80 -0.51
CA ARG A 63 9.60 -21.55 -0.22
C ARG A 63 9.49 -21.93 1.25
N ALA A 64 10.59 -22.33 1.89
CA ALA A 64 10.59 -22.69 3.31
C ALA A 64 10.26 -21.50 4.20
N LEU A 65 10.76 -20.30 3.87
CA LEU A 65 10.42 -19.07 4.57
C LEU A 65 8.94 -18.70 4.40
N HIS A 66 8.38 -18.82 3.19
CA HIS A 66 6.94 -18.58 2.98
C HIS A 66 6.04 -19.59 3.69
N ALA A 67 6.47 -20.85 3.82
CA ALA A 67 5.76 -21.82 4.64
C ALA A 67 5.69 -21.42 6.12
N ARG A 68 6.74 -20.75 6.64
CA ARG A 68 6.73 -20.17 7.99
C ARG A 68 5.83 -18.96 8.08
N VAL A 69 5.87 -18.05 7.10
CA VAL A 69 4.94 -16.91 7.01
C VAL A 69 3.49 -17.39 7.08
N ASP A 70 3.14 -18.41 6.30
CA ASP A 70 1.78 -18.96 6.27
C ASP A 70 1.34 -19.58 7.60
N ALA A 71 2.28 -20.17 8.35
CA ALA A 71 1.98 -20.84 9.62
C ALA A 71 2.03 -19.92 10.84
N GLU A 72 2.88 -18.89 10.83
CA GLU A 72 3.22 -18.09 12.01
C GLU A 72 2.58 -16.69 11.98
N TRP A 73 2.40 -16.08 10.80
CA TRP A 73 1.97 -14.68 10.70
C TRP A 73 0.46 -14.52 10.85
N GLY A 74 0.05 -13.54 11.65
CA GLY A 74 -1.33 -13.09 11.73
C GLY A 74 -1.77 -12.29 10.49
N PRO A 75 -3.08 -12.02 10.34
CA PRO A 75 -3.65 -11.36 9.15
C PRO A 75 -3.01 -10.02 8.77
N VAL A 76 -2.62 -9.21 9.75
CA VAL A 76 -1.98 -7.90 9.52
C VAL A 76 -0.61 -8.07 8.84
N LEU A 77 0.26 -8.94 9.36
CA LEU A 77 1.58 -9.19 8.74
C LEU A 77 1.43 -9.85 7.37
N GLN A 78 0.47 -10.76 7.23
CA GLN A 78 0.14 -11.42 5.96
C GLN A 78 -0.31 -10.44 4.86
N SER A 79 -0.92 -9.30 5.23
CA SER A 79 -1.30 -8.27 4.26
C SER A 79 -0.08 -7.70 3.50
N ALA A 80 1.12 -7.72 4.10
CA ALA A 80 2.34 -7.28 3.42
C ALA A 80 2.65 -8.15 2.19
N CYS A 81 2.46 -9.47 2.28
CA CYS A 81 2.64 -10.41 1.17
C CYS A 81 1.55 -10.23 0.09
N GLN A 82 0.31 -9.94 0.50
CA GLN A 82 -0.80 -9.66 -0.42
C GLN A 82 -0.52 -8.41 -1.28
N THR A 83 -0.03 -7.33 -0.66
CA THR A 83 0.31 -6.11 -1.42
C THR A 83 1.50 -6.33 -2.36
N ALA A 84 2.49 -7.14 -1.94
CA ALA A 84 3.58 -7.56 -2.82
C ALA A 84 3.08 -8.38 -4.01
N ALA A 85 2.11 -9.28 -3.80
CA ALA A 85 1.53 -10.06 -4.90
C ALA A 85 0.88 -9.17 -5.96
N ALA A 86 0.15 -8.13 -5.53
CA ALA A 86 -0.42 -7.17 -6.47
C ALA A 86 0.64 -6.41 -7.26
N ARG A 87 1.74 -5.98 -6.62
CA ARG A 87 2.86 -5.36 -7.35
C ARG A 87 3.53 -6.33 -8.33
N ALA A 88 3.63 -7.60 -7.98
CA ALA A 88 4.22 -8.64 -8.81
C ALA A 88 3.36 -8.98 -10.05
N LEU A 89 2.03 -9.03 -9.92
CA LEU A 89 1.13 -9.38 -11.02
C LEU A 89 0.72 -8.17 -11.86
N TRP A 90 0.77 -6.95 -11.32
CA TRP A 90 0.63 -5.72 -12.10
C TRP A 90 1.97 -5.23 -12.67
N CYS A 91 2.86 -6.16 -13.07
CA CYS A 91 4.27 -5.87 -13.39
C CYS A 91 4.48 -4.94 -14.59
N ARG A 92 3.50 -4.86 -15.52
CA ARG A 92 3.51 -3.91 -16.65
C ARG A 92 3.46 -2.46 -16.18
N ALA A 93 2.72 -2.21 -15.11
CA ALA A 93 2.56 -0.89 -14.52
C ALA A 93 3.58 -0.66 -13.40
N VAL A 94 3.68 -1.61 -12.46
CA VAL A 94 4.55 -1.53 -11.29
C VAL A 94 5.79 -2.38 -11.51
N ARG A 95 6.92 -1.73 -11.79
CA ARG A 95 8.21 -2.42 -11.91
C ARG A 95 8.84 -2.63 -10.54
N ASP A 96 8.49 -3.73 -9.90
CA ASP A 96 9.08 -4.18 -8.63
C ASP A 96 9.73 -5.57 -8.80
N PRO A 97 11.06 -5.63 -9.00
CA PRO A 97 11.76 -6.90 -9.24
C PRO A 97 11.83 -7.81 -8.01
N ALA A 98 11.51 -7.32 -6.82
CA ALA A 98 11.51 -8.11 -5.59
C ALA A 98 10.10 -8.60 -5.22
N ALA A 99 9.05 -8.02 -5.81
CA ALA A 99 7.66 -8.23 -5.40
C ALA A 99 7.24 -9.70 -5.40
N ALA A 100 7.59 -10.49 -6.42
CA ALA A 100 7.16 -11.89 -6.49
C ALA A 100 7.80 -12.74 -5.39
N VAL A 101 9.10 -12.57 -5.14
CA VAL A 101 9.81 -13.23 -4.03
C VAL A 101 9.19 -12.86 -2.68
N LEU A 102 8.88 -11.58 -2.49
CA LEU A 102 8.30 -11.09 -1.23
C LEU A 102 6.83 -11.48 -1.06
N ALA A 103 6.11 -11.74 -2.16
CA ALA A 103 4.72 -12.15 -2.16
C ALA A 103 4.52 -13.60 -1.75
N GLY A 104 5.34 -14.52 -2.27
CA GLY A 104 5.18 -15.94 -2.03
C GLY A 104 4.05 -16.60 -2.83
N GLU A 105 4.09 -17.93 -2.90
CA GLU A 105 3.27 -18.72 -3.82
C GLU A 105 1.77 -18.59 -3.53
N ARG A 106 1.39 -18.66 -2.25
CA ARG A 106 -0.01 -18.59 -1.83
C ARG A 106 -0.69 -17.32 -2.34
N TYR A 107 -0.05 -16.17 -2.13
CA TYR A 107 -0.65 -14.88 -2.47
C TYR A 107 -0.58 -14.58 -3.97
N LEU A 108 0.48 -15.02 -4.66
CA LEU A 108 0.54 -14.95 -6.13
C LEU A 108 -0.58 -15.77 -6.77
N ARG A 109 -0.75 -17.04 -6.37
CA ARG A 109 -1.82 -17.90 -6.91
C ARG A 109 -3.21 -17.34 -6.60
N GLY A 110 -3.46 -16.98 -5.35
CA GLY A 110 -4.76 -16.47 -4.93
C GLY A 110 -5.15 -15.18 -5.64
N LEU A 111 -4.19 -14.28 -5.91
CA LEU A 111 -4.48 -13.07 -6.68
C LEU A 111 -4.66 -13.37 -8.17
N HIS A 112 -3.81 -14.21 -8.77
CA HIS A 112 -3.92 -14.61 -10.18
C HIS A 112 -5.29 -15.21 -10.48
N GLU A 113 -5.77 -16.13 -9.64
CA GLU A 113 -7.10 -16.73 -9.78
C GLU A 113 -8.23 -15.71 -9.70
N LYS A 114 -8.10 -14.68 -8.85
CA LYS A 114 -9.06 -13.58 -8.76
C LYS A 114 -9.03 -12.72 -10.01
N MET A 115 -7.85 -12.33 -10.51
CA MET A 115 -7.72 -11.57 -11.75
C MET A 115 -8.34 -12.31 -12.95
N ARG A 116 -8.07 -13.61 -13.08
CA ARG A 116 -8.66 -14.45 -14.14
C ARG A 116 -10.18 -14.55 -14.03
N ARG A 117 -10.73 -14.54 -12.82
CA ARG A 117 -12.19 -14.52 -12.60
C ARG A 117 -12.79 -13.20 -13.09
N ASP A 118 -12.16 -12.08 -12.74
CA ASP A 118 -12.61 -10.75 -13.16
C ASP A 118 -12.61 -10.59 -14.67
N GLU A 119 -11.52 -11.01 -15.32
CA GLU A 119 -11.37 -10.97 -16.78
C GLU A 119 -12.47 -11.77 -17.48
N ARG A 120 -12.71 -13.01 -17.03
CA ARG A 120 -13.77 -13.87 -17.59
C ARG A 120 -15.17 -13.31 -17.35
N ALA A 121 -15.36 -12.60 -16.24
CA ALA A 121 -16.63 -11.95 -15.90
C ALA A 121 -16.80 -10.59 -16.59
N GLY A 122 -15.79 -10.08 -17.30
CA GLY A 122 -15.80 -8.72 -17.85
C GLY A 122 -15.94 -7.65 -16.76
N ALA A 123 -15.33 -7.88 -15.59
CA ALA A 123 -15.42 -6.96 -14.47
C ALA A 123 -14.87 -5.57 -14.85
N ARG A 124 -15.43 -4.53 -14.24
CA ARG A 124 -15.05 -3.13 -14.52
C ARG A 124 -13.68 -2.78 -13.96
N GLU A 125 -13.22 -3.54 -12.97
CA GLU A 125 -11.91 -3.47 -12.36
C GLU A 125 -11.36 -4.87 -12.17
N VAL A 126 -10.06 -5.01 -12.36
CA VAL A 126 -9.33 -6.25 -12.09
C VAL A 126 -8.69 -6.16 -10.70
N HIS A 127 -8.73 -7.26 -9.95
CA HIS A 127 -8.15 -7.36 -8.62
C HIS A 127 -6.68 -6.89 -8.60
N GLY A 128 -6.34 -6.14 -7.55
CA GLY A 128 -5.00 -5.56 -7.38
C GLY A 128 -4.80 -4.18 -8.02
N VAL A 129 -5.71 -3.71 -8.89
CA VAL A 129 -5.56 -2.40 -9.56
C VAL A 129 -5.40 -1.25 -8.56
N MET A 130 -6.13 -1.31 -7.44
CA MET A 130 -6.03 -0.32 -6.37
C MET A 130 -4.60 -0.25 -5.81
N ILE A 131 -3.98 -1.40 -5.56
CA ILE A 131 -2.62 -1.48 -5.02
C ILE A 131 -1.62 -0.97 -6.07
N ALA A 132 -1.82 -1.30 -7.34
CA ALA A 132 -0.98 -0.79 -8.42
C ALA A 132 -1.02 0.74 -8.51
N VAL A 133 -2.23 1.33 -8.52
CA VAL A 133 -2.42 2.80 -8.51
C VAL A 133 -1.81 3.41 -7.25
N ARG A 134 -2.03 2.81 -6.08
CA ARG A 134 -1.47 3.29 -4.81
C ARG A 134 0.05 3.31 -4.86
N THR A 135 0.68 2.19 -5.25
CA THR A 135 2.14 2.10 -5.35
C THR A 135 2.70 3.17 -6.29
N LEU A 136 2.11 3.34 -7.48
CA LEU A 136 2.55 4.36 -8.45
C LEU A 136 2.36 5.79 -7.94
N TRP A 137 1.28 6.05 -7.21
CA TRP A 137 1.05 7.35 -6.58
C TRP A 137 2.15 7.67 -5.58
N PHE A 138 2.45 6.75 -4.67
CA PHE A 138 3.51 6.93 -3.68
C PHE A 138 4.88 7.06 -4.35
N ASP A 139 5.19 6.26 -5.37
CA ASP A 139 6.46 6.35 -6.10
C ASP A 139 6.63 7.74 -6.74
N ALA A 140 5.61 8.23 -7.44
CA ALA A 140 5.63 9.54 -8.08
C ALA A 140 5.72 10.68 -7.07
N ARG A 141 5.08 10.55 -5.89
CA ARG A 141 5.17 11.57 -4.83
C ARG A 141 6.50 11.55 -4.09
N ILE A 142 7.10 10.37 -3.88
CA ILE A 142 8.45 10.25 -3.33
C ILE A 142 9.45 10.94 -4.27
N GLU A 143 9.41 10.64 -5.58
CA GLU A 143 10.27 11.28 -6.57
C GLU A 143 10.10 12.81 -6.58
N ALA A 144 8.86 13.31 -6.65
CA ALA A 144 8.58 14.73 -6.61
C ALA A 144 9.05 15.42 -5.30
N ALA A 145 8.89 14.74 -4.17
CA ALA A 145 9.33 15.25 -2.87
C ALA A 145 10.86 15.29 -2.75
N VAL A 146 11.56 14.26 -3.27
CA VAL A 146 13.03 14.24 -3.33
C VAL A 146 13.55 15.40 -4.16
N ASP A 147 13.00 15.59 -5.37
CA ASP A 147 13.38 16.68 -6.27
C ASP A 147 13.14 18.06 -5.64
N ARG A 148 12.01 18.23 -4.94
CA ARG A 148 11.63 19.49 -4.30
C ARG A 148 12.52 19.83 -3.10
N LEU A 149 12.83 18.84 -2.26
CA LEU A 149 13.61 19.06 -1.04
C LEU A 149 15.10 19.28 -1.34
N GLY A 150 15.64 18.57 -2.33
CA GLY A 150 17.08 18.52 -2.60
C GLY A 150 17.89 18.08 -1.36
N GLY A 151 19.22 18.18 -1.44
CA GLY A 151 20.10 18.05 -0.27
C GLY A 151 20.02 16.71 0.46
N ASP A 152 19.88 15.60 -0.27
CA ASP A 152 19.91 14.22 0.24
C ASP A 152 18.90 13.95 1.38
N PRO A 153 17.57 14.09 1.13
CA PRO A 153 16.58 13.93 2.18
C PRO A 153 16.54 12.49 2.69
N GLN A 154 16.10 12.33 3.93
CA GLN A 154 15.82 11.03 4.52
C GLN A 154 14.44 10.57 4.07
N VAL A 155 14.29 9.27 3.81
CA VAL A 155 12.98 8.66 3.53
C VAL A 155 12.70 7.64 4.63
N VAL A 156 11.65 7.85 5.40
CA VAL A 156 11.24 6.96 6.49
C VAL A 156 9.93 6.28 6.10
N ILE A 157 9.98 4.96 5.91
CA ILE A 157 8.81 4.14 5.60
C ILE A 157 8.37 3.46 6.89
N LEU A 158 7.19 3.85 7.39
CA LEU A 158 6.60 3.32 8.61
C LEU A 158 5.64 2.18 8.28
N GLY A 159 5.83 1.02 8.91
CA GLY A 159 5.15 -0.21 8.49
C GLY A 159 5.64 -0.65 7.11
N ALA A 160 6.97 -0.73 6.95
CA ALA A 160 7.62 -0.96 5.67
C ALA A 160 7.19 -2.25 4.96
N GLY A 161 6.72 -3.25 5.70
CA GLY A 161 6.20 -4.49 5.15
C GLY A 161 7.14 -5.09 4.10
N MET A 162 6.55 -5.55 3.00
CA MET A 162 7.26 -6.05 1.84
C MET A 162 7.62 -4.96 0.82
N ASP A 163 7.78 -3.70 1.21
CA ASP A 163 8.22 -2.62 0.31
C ASP A 163 9.63 -2.90 -0.26
N ALA A 164 9.88 -2.60 -1.53
CA ALA A 164 11.19 -2.75 -2.16
C ALA A 164 11.71 -1.47 -2.83
N ARG A 165 11.15 -0.30 -2.50
CA ARG A 165 11.51 1.00 -3.09
C ARG A 165 13.00 1.29 -3.05
N ALA A 166 13.69 0.98 -1.96
CA ALA A 166 15.13 1.15 -1.84
C ALA A 166 15.94 0.37 -2.89
N TYR A 167 15.37 -0.69 -3.47
CA TYR A 167 15.98 -1.52 -4.52
C TYR A 167 15.50 -1.19 -5.94
N ARG A 168 14.50 -0.31 -6.11
CA ARG A 168 13.87 -0.06 -7.43
C ARG A 168 13.69 1.40 -7.82
N LEU A 169 13.72 2.35 -6.88
CA LEU A 169 13.54 3.77 -7.18
C LEU A 169 14.88 4.50 -7.35
N ASN A 170 15.19 4.90 -8.57
CA ASN A 170 16.43 5.63 -8.91
C ASN A 170 16.52 7.02 -8.25
N CYS A 171 15.38 7.67 -7.96
CA CYS A 171 15.36 8.96 -7.29
C CYS A 171 15.97 8.89 -5.88
N LEU A 172 16.03 7.70 -5.26
CA LEU A 172 16.57 7.51 -3.92
C LEU A 172 18.09 7.41 -3.85
N LYS A 173 18.81 7.53 -4.97
CA LYS A 173 20.27 7.32 -5.05
C LYS A 173 21.12 8.16 -4.09
N GLU A 174 20.62 9.32 -3.68
CA GLU A 174 21.26 10.17 -2.66
C GLU A 174 20.55 10.13 -1.30
N CYS A 175 19.44 9.42 -1.18
CA CYS A 175 18.60 9.36 0.00
C CYS A 175 19.03 8.23 0.94
N MET A 176 18.99 8.51 2.25
CA MET A 176 19.04 7.47 3.28
C MET A 176 17.62 6.96 3.52
N VAL A 177 17.39 5.68 3.31
CA VAL A 177 16.07 5.05 3.50
C VAL A 177 16.05 4.30 4.82
N PHE A 178 15.06 4.58 5.65
CA PHE A 178 14.78 3.89 6.90
C PHE A 178 13.49 3.08 6.74
N GLU A 179 13.58 1.77 6.92
CA GLU A 179 12.43 0.88 7.00
C GLU A 179 12.15 0.56 8.46
N LEU A 180 11.03 1.05 8.99
CA LEU A 180 10.59 0.78 10.35
C LEU A 180 9.43 -0.21 10.33
N ASP A 181 9.61 -1.35 11.00
CA ASP A 181 8.58 -2.38 11.15
C ASP A 181 8.94 -3.33 12.31
N PHE A 182 8.07 -4.30 12.56
CA PHE A 182 8.29 -5.37 13.52
C PHE A 182 9.60 -6.12 13.23
N PRO A 183 10.39 -6.47 14.27
CA PRO A 183 11.64 -7.19 14.10
C PRO A 183 11.50 -8.47 13.26
N GLU A 184 10.48 -9.27 13.53
CA GLU A 184 10.23 -10.53 12.79
C GLU A 184 9.91 -10.30 11.31
N LEU A 185 9.25 -9.18 10.97
CA LEU A 185 8.93 -8.85 9.59
C LEU A 185 10.19 -8.43 8.83
N LEU A 186 11.01 -7.58 9.44
CA LEU A 186 12.25 -7.08 8.83
C LEU A 186 13.27 -8.21 8.63
N GLU A 187 13.37 -9.14 9.59
CA GLU A 187 14.20 -10.35 9.48
C GLU A 187 13.70 -11.23 8.33
N MET A 188 12.42 -11.59 8.31
CA MET A 188 11.82 -12.42 7.26
C MET A 188 12.04 -11.83 5.86
N LYS A 189 11.81 -10.52 5.70
CA LYS A 189 12.07 -9.82 4.44
C LYS A 189 13.54 -9.88 4.04
N SER A 190 14.45 -9.68 4.99
CA SER A 190 15.89 -9.76 4.72
C SER A 190 16.28 -11.15 4.25
N ASP A 191 15.78 -12.19 4.91
CA ASP A 191 16.06 -13.59 4.59
C ASP A 191 15.50 -13.98 3.22
N LEU A 192 14.26 -13.58 2.91
CA LEU A 192 13.64 -13.80 1.60
C LEU A 192 14.46 -13.18 0.46
N LEU A 193 14.90 -11.93 0.63
CA LEU A 193 15.74 -11.25 -0.35
C LEU A 193 17.12 -11.90 -0.45
N HIS A 194 17.70 -12.33 0.67
CA HIS A 194 19.01 -12.99 0.70
C HIS A 194 18.99 -14.34 -0.02
N GLU A 195 18.00 -15.19 0.28
CA GLU A 195 17.82 -16.49 -0.36
C GLU A 195 17.58 -16.34 -1.86
N ALA A 196 16.74 -15.37 -2.26
CA ALA A 196 16.53 -15.07 -3.67
C ALA A 196 17.81 -14.61 -4.38
N MET A 197 18.56 -13.67 -3.79
CA MET A 197 19.80 -13.17 -4.41
C MET A 197 20.94 -14.19 -4.45
N SER A 198 20.91 -15.21 -3.58
CA SER A 198 21.92 -16.26 -3.53
C SER A 198 21.68 -17.37 -4.57
N SER A 199 20.48 -17.40 -5.17
CA SER A 199 20.13 -18.33 -6.24
C SER A 199 20.76 -17.92 -7.58
N ALA A 200 21.34 -18.89 -8.29
CA ALA A 200 22.00 -18.67 -9.60
C ALA A 200 21.04 -18.16 -10.70
N ASN A 201 19.73 -18.28 -10.49
CA ASN A 201 18.70 -17.97 -11.48
C ASN A 201 18.03 -16.61 -11.25
N HIS A 202 18.46 -15.83 -10.26
CA HIS A 202 17.79 -14.60 -9.88
C HIS A 202 18.53 -13.36 -10.36
N GLN A 203 17.77 -12.38 -10.84
CA GLN A 203 18.31 -11.06 -11.10
C GLN A 203 18.81 -10.48 -9.78
N LYS A 204 20.10 -10.10 -9.75
CA LYS A 204 20.69 -9.50 -8.56
C LYS A 204 20.02 -8.16 -8.29
N LEU A 205 19.27 -8.08 -7.19
CA LEU A 205 18.75 -6.81 -6.70
C LEU A 205 19.93 -5.91 -6.35
N THR A 206 19.96 -4.73 -6.95
CA THR A 206 20.96 -3.71 -6.65
C THR A 206 20.29 -2.67 -5.78
N LEU A 207 20.95 -2.28 -4.68
CA LEU A 207 20.45 -1.20 -3.86
C LEU A 207 20.51 0.10 -4.67
N MET A 208 19.35 0.71 -4.93
CA MET A 208 19.25 1.99 -5.64
C MET A 208 19.47 3.15 -4.68
N ALA A 209 18.99 3.02 -3.44
CA ALA A 209 19.18 4.04 -2.41
C ALA A 209 20.66 4.18 -1.98
N LYS A 210 21.03 5.37 -1.47
CA LYS A 210 22.37 5.60 -0.90
C LYS A 210 22.67 4.65 0.25
N SER A 211 21.66 4.43 1.09
CA SER A 211 21.67 3.47 2.17
C SER A 211 20.26 2.99 2.49
N LEU A 212 20.18 1.75 2.98
CA LEU A 212 18.97 1.17 3.54
C LEU A 212 19.26 0.74 4.97
N ILE A 213 18.52 1.31 5.92
CA ILE A 213 18.64 1.05 7.34
C ILE A 213 17.33 0.44 7.82
N ARG A 214 17.40 -0.75 8.42
CA ARG A 214 16.24 -1.41 9.04
C ARG A 214 16.17 -1.03 10.50
N VAL A 215 15.01 -0.55 10.94
CA VAL A 215 14.74 -0.04 12.28
C VAL A 215 13.74 -0.98 12.95
N PRO A 216 14.20 -1.97 13.72
CA PRO A 216 13.31 -2.92 14.39
C PRO A 216 12.55 -2.23 15.53
N ALA A 217 11.32 -1.81 15.25
CA ALA A 217 10.50 -1.08 16.20
C ALA A 217 9.02 -1.28 15.89
N ASN A 218 8.22 -1.40 16.95
CA ASN A 218 6.78 -1.29 16.84
C ASN A 218 6.41 0.20 16.92
N ILE A 219 5.65 0.70 15.94
CA ILE A 219 5.21 2.10 15.91
C ILE A 219 4.23 2.45 17.04
N HIS A 220 3.58 1.45 17.65
CA HIS A 220 2.80 1.64 18.88
C HIS A 220 3.66 1.97 20.09
N ASP A 221 4.95 1.63 20.07
CA ASP A 221 5.84 1.92 21.19
C ASP A 221 6.18 3.41 21.16
N GLY A 222 5.93 4.13 22.25
CA GLY A 222 6.26 5.56 22.35
C GLY A 222 7.75 5.91 22.20
N ASP A 223 8.64 4.92 22.05
CA ASP A 223 10.08 5.08 21.84
C ASP A 223 10.54 4.86 20.38
N TRP A 224 9.62 4.64 19.42
CA TRP A 224 9.98 4.33 18.03
C TRP A 224 10.86 5.41 17.37
N VAL A 225 10.65 6.70 17.69
CA VAL A 225 11.50 7.81 17.21
C VAL A 225 12.90 7.72 17.79
N THR A 226 13.04 7.31 19.05
CA THR A 226 14.34 7.15 19.70
C THR A 226 15.12 5.99 19.07
N LYS A 227 14.42 4.87 18.76
CA LYS A 227 14.99 3.74 18.01
C LYS A 227 15.40 4.15 16.59
N LEU A 228 14.61 5.00 15.93
CA LEU A 228 14.94 5.56 14.63
C LEU A 228 16.21 6.42 14.69
N GLN A 229 16.33 7.32 15.68
CA GLN A 229 17.53 8.13 15.90
C GLN A 229 18.77 7.29 16.24
N SER A 230 18.64 6.24 17.05
CA SER A 230 19.76 5.36 17.37
C SER A 230 20.28 4.57 16.15
N CYS A 231 19.44 4.41 15.12
CA CYS A 231 19.81 3.83 13.83
C CYS A 231 20.40 4.85 12.83
N GLY A 232 20.57 6.11 13.24
CA GLY A 232 21.24 7.15 12.45
C GLY A 232 20.31 8.14 11.75
N TYR A 233 19.01 8.14 12.05
CA TYR A 233 18.11 9.22 11.64
C TYR A 233 18.48 10.53 12.32
N VAL A 234 18.52 11.62 11.55
CA VAL A 234 18.88 12.96 12.01
C VAL A 234 17.66 13.88 11.90
N PRO A 235 17.04 14.34 13.01
CA PRO A 235 15.85 15.20 12.97
C PRO A 235 16.03 16.53 12.24
N GLU A 236 17.26 17.06 12.19
CA GLU A 236 17.62 18.32 11.53
C GLU A 236 17.81 18.18 10.01
N ARG A 237 17.49 17.01 9.43
CA ARG A 237 17.50 16.80 7.98
C ARG A 237 16.10 16.68 7.42
N ASN A 238 15.91 17.21 6.22
CA ASN A 238 14.65 17.12 5.50
C ASN A 238 14.21 15.66 5.37
N THR A 239 12.94 15.39 5.71
CA THR A 239 12.45 14.01 5.83
C THR A 239 11.13 13.83 5.10
N ILE A 240 11.07 12.77 4.28
CA ILE A 240 9.87 12.26 3.64
C ILE A 240 9.39 11.06 4.44
N TRP A 241 8.22 11.17 5.05
CA TRP A 241 7.55 10.13 5.82
C TRP A 241 6.53 9.42 4.94
N VAL A 242 6.61 8.10 4.85
CA VAL A 242 5.72 7.27 4.05
C VAL A 242 4.93 6.36 4.98
N LEU A 243 3.62 6.60 5.05
CA LEU A 243 2.63 5.78 5.76
C LEU A 243 1.71 5.16 4.70
N GLU A 244 2.24 4.24 3.90
CA GLU A 244 1.45 3.50 2.92
C GLU A 244 0.83 2.28 3.57
N GLY A 245 -0.49 2.31 3.69
CA GLY A 245 -1.29 1.17 4.09
C GLY A 245 -1.14 0.76 5.55
N ILE A 246 -0.71 1.68 6.42
CA ILE A 246 -0.41 1.38 7.83
C ILE A 246 -1.39 2.03 8.81
N ILE A 247 -1.79 3.29 8.56
CA ILE A 247 -2.40 4.11 9.61
C ILE A 247 -3.76 3.59 10.09
N TYR A 248 -4.50 2.90 9.22
CA TYR A 248 -5.81 2.33 9.53
C TYR A 248 -5.73 1.06 10.40
N TYR A 249 -4.55 0.44 10.59
CA TYR A 249 -4.36 -0.64 11.56
C TYR A 249 -4.15 -0.13 12.99
N LEU A 250 -3.90 1.18 13.16
CA LEU A 250 -3.66 1.78 14.45
C LEU A 250 -4.98 2.17 15.12
N HIS A 251 -5.05 2.08 16.44
CA HIS A 251 -6.15 2.71 17.18
C HIS A 251 -6.05 4.24 17.08
N HIS A 252 -7.18 4.92 17.26
CA HIS A 252 -7.26 6.37 17.03
C HIS A 252 -6.22 7.19 17.80
N ALA A 253 -5.98 6.87 19.08
CA ALA A 253 -4.97 7.57 19.88
C ALA A 253 -3.56 7.39 19.30
N ASP A 254 -3.21 6.16 18.92
CA ASP A 254 -1.88 5.83 18.38
C ASP A 254 -1.68 6.47 17.01
N ALA A 255 -2.69 6.41 16.13
CA ALA A 255 -2.67 7.05 14.82
C ALA A 255 -2.45 8.56 14.94
N MET A 256 -3.19 9.22 15.83
CA MET A 256 -3.02 10.65 16.09
C MET A 256 -1.65 10.97 16.68
N GLN A 257 -1.18 10.17 17.63
CA GLN A 257 0.15 10.35 18.21
C GLN A 257 1.26 10.25 17.15
N VAL A 258 1.17 9.29 16.22
CA VAL A 258 2.10 9.16 15.10
C VAL A 258 2.07 10.40 14.20
N LEU A 259 0.87 10.85 13.79
CA LEU A 259 0.72 12.02 12.93
C LEU A 259 1.25 13.30 13.59
N GLU A 260 0.94 13.52 14.87
CA GLU A 260 1.40 14.66 15.66
C GLU A 260 2.92 14.63 15.85
N THR A 261 3.50 13.45 16.09
CA THR A 261 4.95 13.26 16.20
C THR A 261 5.66 13.61 14.89
N ILE A 262 5.12 13.17 13.76
CA ILE A 262 5.64 13.52 12.43
C ILE A 262 5.49 15.04 12.20
N ALA A 263 4.33 15.61 12.50
CA ALA A 263 4.10 17.05 12.34
C ALA A 263 5.08 17.89 13.19
N ALA A 264 5.40 17.46 14.41
CA ALA A 264 6.34 18.14 15.29
C ALA A 264 7.79 18.17 14.74
N SER A 265 8.17 17.21 13.88
CA SER A 265 9.51 17.18 13.25
C SER A 265 9.81 18.41 12.39
N ARG A 266 8.76 19.12 11.93
CA ARG A 266 8.89 20.36 11.13
C ARG A 266 9.66 21.48 11.82
N SER A 267 9.80 21.42 13.15
CA SER A 267 10.53 22.40 13.94
C SER A 267 12.04 22.38 13.64
N SER A 268 12.56 21.25 13.15
CA SER A 268 13.98 21.05 12.89
C SER A 268 14.35 21.08 11.41
N ALA A 269 13.45 20.64 10.52
CA ALA A 269 13.70 20.57 9.07
C ALA A 269 12.39 20.54 8.27
N SER A 270 12.45 20.66 6.94
CA SER A 270 11.28 20.49 6.10
C SER A 270 10.82 19.03 6.11
N THR A 271 9.52 18.84 6.35
CA THR A 271 8.87 17.54 6.50
C THR A 271 7.81 17.38 5.42
N VAL A 272 7.82 16.23 4.74
CA VAL A 272 6.76 15.80 3.82
C VAL A 272 6.16 14.50 4.35
N LEU A 273 4.85 14.47 4.51
CA LEU A 273 4.07 13.27 4.83
C LEU A 273 3.34 12.79 3.58
N LEU A 274 3.58 11.54 3.21
CA LEU A 274 2.82 10.79 2.22
C LEU A 274 2.07 9.70 2.96
N ALA A 275 0.74 9.70 2.87
CA ALA A 275 -0.08 8.74 3.61
C ALA A 275 -1.35 8.38 2.84
N ASP A 276 -1.89 7.19 3.09
CA ASP A 276 -3.25 6.84 2.67
C ASP A 276 -4.22 6.74 3.86
N PHE A 277 -5.43 7.29 3.68
CA PHE A 277 -6.47 7.31 4.70
C PHE A 277 -7.71 6.61 4.18
N MET A 278 -8.31 5.77 5.03
CA MET A 278 -9.64 5.23 4.78
C MET A 278 -10.70 6.20 5.31
N ASN A 279 -11.81 6.30 4.59
CA ASN A 279 -13.02 6.93 5.13
C ASN A 279 -13.75 5.97 6.09
N LYS A 280 -14.75 6.46 6.82
CA LYS A 280 -15.46 5.66 7.83
C LYS A 280 -16.00 4.34 7.28
N ASN A 281 -16.64 4.38 6.10
CA ASN A 281 -17.24 3.20 5.47
C ASN A 281 -16.21 2.12 5.13
N ALA A 282 -15.01 2.50 4.69
CA ALA A 282 -13.97 1.55 4.33
C ALA A 282 -13.50 0.68 5.52
N THR A 283 -13.68 1.13 6.76
CA THR A 283 -13.39 0.28 7.94
C THR A 283 -14.27 -0.97 8.02
N SER A 284 -15.48 -0.93 7.45
CA SER A 284 -16.39 -2.07 7.43
C SER A 284 -15.90 -3.24 6.57
N LEU A 285 -14.90 -3.00 5.71
CA LEU A 285 -14.26 -4.04 4.90
C LEU A 285 -13.44 -5.02 5.75
N SER A 286 -12.91 -4.56 6.89
CA SER A 286 -12.29 -5.43 7.89
C SER A 286 -12.45 -4.85 9.30
N PRO A 287 -13.62 -5.05 9.93
CA PRO A 287 -13.93 -4.43 11.23
C PRO A 287 -13.00 -4.87 12.36
N THR A 288 -12.33 -6.01 12.20
CA THR A 288 -11.38 -6.56 13.18
C THR A 288 -9.95 -6.06 12.99
N MET A 289 -9.62 -5.48 11.83
CA MET A 289 -8.27 -4.99 11.52
C MET A 289 -8.21 -3.47 11.36
N TYR A 290 -9.29 -2.84 10.88
CA TYR A 290 -9.32 -1.40 10.63
C TYR A 290 -9.91 -0.65 11.81
N HIS A 291 -9.06 0.11 12.48
CA HIS A 291 -9.36 0.78 13.74
C HIS A 291 -9.34 2.31 13.62
N PHE A 292 -8.72 2.85 12.59
CA PHE A 292 -8.65 4.29 12.32
C PHE A 292 -9.18 4.64 10.93
N TYR A 293 -9.86 5.78 10.86
CA TYR A 293 -10.37 6.37 9.63
C TYR A 293 -10.44 7.88 9.79
N HIS A 294 -10.49 8.59 8.66
CA HIS A 294 -10.79 10.00 8.64
C HIS A 294 -11.44 10.39 7.30
N ASP A 295 -12.61 11.05 7.34
CA ASP A 295 -13.34 11.41 6.13
C ASP A 295 -12.75 12.66 5.43
N SER A 296 -12.04 13.50 6.19
CA SER A 296 -11.45 14.76 5.71
C SER A 296 -10.00 14.96 6.15
N PRO A 297 -9.04 14.11 5.73
CA PRO A 297 -7.65 14.24 6.18
C PRO A 297 -7.00 15.56 5.71
N ASP A 298 -7.52 16.17 4.65
CA ASP A 298 -7.23 17.54 4.20
C ASP A 298 -7.59 18.64 5.21
N LEU A 299 -8.47 18.36 6.18
CA LEU A 299 -8.79 19.26 7.29
C LEU A 299 -8.08 18.84 8.59
N LEU A 300 -7.79 17.55 8.76
CA LEU A 300 -7.06 17.02 9.92
C LEU A 300 -5.61 17.49 9.92
N LEU A 301 -4.89 17.29 8.82
CA LEU A 301 -3.45 17.55 8.80
C LEU A 301 -3.09 19.03 9.01
N PRO A 302 -3.87 20.01 8.51
CA PRO A 302 -3.64 21.40 8.87
C PRO A 302 -3.84 21.70 10.36
N SER A 303 -4.78 21.03 11.04
CA SER A 303 -5.06 21.29 12.46
C SER A 303 -3.92 20.85 13.39
N ILE A 304 -3.06 19.94 12.92
CA ILE A 304 -1.87 19.46 13.65
C ILE A 304 -0.55 20.05 13.13
N GLY A 305 -0.59 21.01 12.20
CA GLY A 305 0.57 21.83 11.84
C GLY A 305 1.16 21.60 10.45
N PHE A 306 0.48 20.90 9.54
CA PHE A 306 0.88 20.86 8.12
C PHE A 306 0.33 22.08 7.37
N SER A 307 1.19 22.87 6.74
CA SER A 307 0.79 24.13 6.09
C SER A 307 0.20 23.93 4.69
N LYS A 308 0.63 22.88 3.99
CA LYS A 308 0.15 22.53 2.65
C LYS A 308 -0.31 21.09 2.65
N VAL A 309 -1.54 20.85 2.24
CA VAL A 309 -2.13 19.51 2.17
C VAL A 309 -2.87 19.36 0.86
N THR A 310 -2.52 18.31 0.12
CA THR A 310 -3.19 17.90 -1.11
C THR A 310 -3.79 16.53 -0.89
N LEU A 311 -5.09 16.41 -1.20
CA LEU A 311 -5.83 15.16 -1.16
C LEU A 311 -6.13 14.72 -2.58
N SER A 312 -5.89 13.44 -2.85
CA SER A 312 -6.30 12.74 -4.06
C SER A 312 -7.09 11.49 -3.66
N GLN A 313 -7.80 10.89 -4.60
CA GLN A 313 -8.33 9.54 -4.50
C GLN A 313 -8.13 8.82 -5.84
N ILE A 314 -8.27 7.50 -5.83
CA ILE A 314 -8.14 6.67 -7.04
C ILE A 314 -9.11 7.19 -8.11
N GLY A 315 -8.61 7.34 -9.34
CA GLY A 315 -9.35 7.90 -10.47
C GLY A 315 -9.13 9.39 -10.70
N ASP A 316 -8.53 10.12 -9.75
CA ASP A 316 -8.10 11.50 -10.01
C ASP A 316 -6.95 11.54 -11.04
N PRO A 317 -6.74 12.66 -11.76
CA PRO A 317 -5.67 12.79 -12.76
C PRO A 317 -4.27 12.44 -12.25
N GLN A 318 -4.00 12.68 -10.97
CA GLN A 318 -2.73 12.33 -10.34
C GLN A 318 -2.69 10.91 -9.71
N ALA A 319 -3.77 10.14 -9.81
CA ALA A 319 -4.01 8.87 -9.11
C ALA A 319 -4.84 7.88 -9.96
N HIS A 320 -4.64 7.83 -11.28
CA HIS A 320 -5.28 6.85 -12.17
C HIS A 320 -4.27 6.03 -13.00
N PHE A 321 -3.15 6.63 -13.43
CA PHE A 321 -2.05 5.99 -14.16
C PHE A 321 -2.46 5.21 -15.43
N GLY A 322 -3.63 5.53 -16.00
CA GLY A 322 -4.19 4.79 -17.13
C GLY A 322 -4.67 3.37 -16.80
N LEU A 323 -4.71 2.98 -15.52
CA LEU A 323 -5.06 1.62 -15.09
C LEU A 323 -6.57 1.42 -14.90
N LEU A 324 -7.36 2.48 -15.01
CA LEU A 324 -8.82 2.49 -14.88
C LEU A 324 -9.43 2.76 -16.26
N SER A 325 -9.53 1.73 -17.08
CA SER A 325 -9.95 1.85 -18.49
C SER A 325 -11.47 1.82 -18.67
N HIS A 326 -12.21 1.16 -17.77
CA HIS A 326 -13.66 1.03 -17.90
C HIS A 326 -14.39 2.33 -17.49
N PRO A 327 -15.26 2.94 -18.32
CA PRO A 327 -15.87 4.25 -18.02
C PRO A 327 -16.84 4.25 -16.82
N GLU A 328 -17.38 3.08 -16.49
CA GLU A 328 -18.28 2.85 -15.35
C GLU A 328 -17.57 2.25 -14.13
N ASN A 329 -16.24 2.41 -14.04
CA ASN A 329 -15.49 1.86 -12.93
C ASN A 329 -15.92 2.48 -11.58
N LEU A 330 -15.84 1.68 -10.52
CA LEU A 330 -16.18 2.01 -9.14
C LEU A 330 -15.50 3.29 -8.68
N PHE A 331 -14.22 3.47 -8.99
CA PHE A 331 -13.45 4.63 -8.52
C PHE A 331 -13.91 5.92 -9.19
N ASP A 332 -14.22 5.88 -10.49
CA ASP A 332 -14.82 7.00 -11.23
C ASP A 332 -16.23 7.32 -10.71
N LYS A 333 -17.04 6.31 -10.40
CA LYS A 333 -18.34 6.51 -9.78
C LYS A 333 -18.19 7.18 -8.41
N LEU A 334 -17.29 6.67 -7.57
CA LEU A 334 -17.01 7.20 -6.26
C LEU A 334 -16.55 8.66 -6.34
N ARG A 335 -15.60 9.02 -7.19
CA ARG A 335 -15.10 10.41 -7.23
C ARG A 335 -16.12 11.43 -7.74
N ARG A 336 -17.15 10.99 -8.47
CA ARG A 336 -18.27 11.86 -8.90
C ARG A 336 -19.23 12.18 -7.75
N LEU A 337 -19.23 11.37 -6.69
CA LEU A 337 -20.09 11.57 -5.52
C LEU A 337 -19.38 12.48 -4.48
N PRO A 338 -20.10 13.46 -3.88
CA PRO A 338 -19.57 14.22 -2.76
C PRO A 338 -19.13 13.30 -1.61
N ARG A 339 -18.06 13.68 -0.88
CA ARG A 339 -17.55 12.88 0.26
C ARG A 339 -18.57 12.70 1.40
N SER A 340 -19.56 13.59 1.52
CA SER A 340 -20.66 13.48 2.48
C SER A 340 -21.68 12.38 2.14
N VAL A 341 -21.62 11.81 0.94
CA VAL A 341 -22.49 10.70 0.53
C VAL A 341 -21.92 9.40 1.08
N GLU A 342 -22.64 8.80 2.02
CA GLU A 342 -22.22 7.56 2.68
C GLU A 342 -22.60 6.29 1.90
N LYS A 343 -23.64 6.34 1.07
CA LYS A 343 -24.09 5.19 0.27
C LYS A 343 -24.27 5.58 -1.18
N ASN A 344 -23.86 4.70 -2.09
CA ASN A 344 -24.05 4.89 -3.51
C ASN A 344 -25.56 4.99 -3.81
N PRO A 345 -26.02 6.08 -4.45
CA PRO A 345 -27.43 6.26 -4.78
C PRO A 345 -28.00 5.22 -5.75
N GLU A 346 -27.16 4.58 -6.56
CA GLU A 346 -27.58 3.62 -7.59
C GLU A 346 -27.89 2.24 -7.00
N ASP A 347 -27.04 1.73 -6.10
CA ASP A 347 -27.09 0.35 -5.61
C ASP A 347 -27.17 0.23 -4.07
N GLY A 348 -27.08 1.35 -3.35
CA GLY A 348 -27.16 1.39 -1.88
C GLY A 348 -25.90 0.88 -1.16
N THR A 349 -24.85 0.51 -1.88
CA THR A 349 -23.59 0.03 -1.29
C THR A 349 -22.86 1.16 -0.54
N PRO A 350 -22.12 0.86 0.55
CA PRO A 350 -21.34 1.89 1.25
C PRO A 350 -20.27 2.51 0.33
N CYS A 351 -20.17 3.84 0.33
CA CYS A 351 -19.09 4.53 -0.39
C CYS A 351 -17.78 4.36 0.39
N CYS A 352 -17.02 3.32 0.10
CA CYS A 352 -15.69 3.06 0.65
C CYS A 352 -14.64 3.84 -0.16
N ARG A 353 -13.81 4.64 0.52
CA ARG A 353 -12.82 5.51 -0.14
C ARG A 353 -11.44 5.33 0.48
N LEU A 354 -10.44 5.37 -0.39
CA LEU A 354 -9.03 5.51 -0.04
C LEU A 354 -8.54 6.86 -0.54
N TYR A 355 -8.14 7.72 0.39
CA TYR A 355 -7.57 9.02 0.10
C TYR A 355 -6.05 8.93 0.12
N PHE A 356 -5.40 9.45 -0.90
CA PHE A 356 -3.95 9.64 -0.93
C PHE A 356 -3.64 11.09 -0.58
N VAL A 357 -2.81 11.28 0.43
CA VAL A 357 -2.55 12.60 1.00
C VAL A 357 -1.06 12.89 0.96
N GLU A 358 -0.72 14.01 0.35
CA GLU A 358 0.59 14.64 0.48
C GLU A 358 0.42 15.88 1.36
N ALA A 359 1.15 15.94 2.47
CA ALA A 359 1.21 17.09 3.34
C ALA A 359 2.65 17.54 3.53
N SER A 360 2.89 18.84 3.66
CA SER A 360 4.23 19.36 3.94
C SER A 360 4.20 20.46 4.99
N ALA A 361 5.28 20.53 5.75
CA ALA A 361 5.54 21.58 6.71
C ALA A 361 7.03 21.95 6.70
N SER A 362 7.35 23.21 6.93
CA SER A 362 8.71 23.75 6.99
C SER A 362 8.91 24.55 8.29
N PRO A 363 10.16 24.70 8.78
CA PRO A 363 10.43 25.55 9.94
C PRO A 363 9.94 27.01 9.76
N ASP A 364 9.95 27.49 8.51
CA ASP A 364 9.56 28.85 8.14
C ASP A 364 8.03 29.04 8.02
N ASP A 365 7.24 27.97 8.14
CA ASP A 365 5.80 28.07 8.04
C ASP A 365 5.24 28.82 9.27
N GLN A 366 4.62 29.97 9.04
CA GLN A 366 3.86 30.67 10.07
C GLN A 366 2.67 29.78 10.47
N ILE A 367 2.71 29.26 11.70
CA ILE A 367 1.55 28.61 12.28
C ILE A 367 0.54 29.73 12.57
N MET A 368 -0.50 29.85 11.74
CA MET A 368 -1.68 30.61 12.14
C MET A 368 -2.31 29.88 13.32
N CYS A 369 -2.03 30.34 14.54
CA CYS A 369 -2.69 29.85 15.72
C CYS A 369 -4.19 30.18 15.60
N PRO A 370 -5.12 29.22 15.73
CA PRO A 370 -6.56 29.49 15.59
C PRO A 370 -7.16 30.46 16.64
N LEU A 371 -6.35 31.04 17.52
CA LEU A 371 -6.77 31.88 18.64
C LEU A 371 -6.60 33.39 18.41
N ASP A 372 -5.94 33.83 17.33
CA ASP A 372 -5.70 35.26 17.09
C ASP A 372 -6.86 35.98 16.38
N HIS A 373 -8.01 35.32 16.18
CA HIS A 373 -9.21 35.93 15.57
C HIS A 373 -10.27 36.44 16.58
N TYR A 374 -9.94 36.48 17.88
CA TYR A 374 -10.86 37.02 18.91
C TYR A 374 -10.35 38.27 19.65
N LEU A 375 -9.29 38.90 19.15
CA LEU A 375 -8.82 40.18 19.66
C LEU A 375 -8.50 41.13 18.51
N GLU A 376 -9.53 41.59 17.79
CA GLU A 376 -9.56 42.91 17.14
C GLU A 376 -11.00 43.39 16.92
#